data_AF-A0A926VCQ4-F1
#
_entry.id   AF-A0A926VCQ4-F1
#
_cell.length_a   1.000
_cell.length_b   1.000
_cell.length_c   1.000
_cell.angle_alpha   90.00
_cell.angle_beta   90.00
_cell.angle_gamma   90.00
#
_symmetry.space_group_name_H-M   'P 1'
#
loop_
_entity.id
_entity.type
_entity.pdbx_description
1 polymer ?
#
loop_
_entity_poly.entity_id
_entity_poly.type
_entity_poly.pdbx_seq_one_letter_code
_entity_poly.pdbx_strand_id
1 'polypeptide(L)'
;MMRPFYLLTKAIQSNDVETVKNLLQQGVELNPVWDFSPLADATRQGNLEIMKLLIKAGADVNLQMEEGDTALMDAALAGNLDAVKILVEAGADVNLKNCSGEHALSMAAYNAHEEIFYYLEPLTIPKWEPGAKILAEAKRRKKSRNVKGVWVDTS
;
A
#
# COMPACT_ATOMS: atom_id res chain seq x y z
N MET A 1 -8.95 -31.17 -6.52
CA MET A 1 -7.67 -30.47 -6.76
C MET A 1 -7.81 -29.05 -6.23
N MET A 2 -7.00 -28.63 -5.26
CA MET A 2 -6.99 -27.22 -4.81
C MET A 2 -6.46 -26.36 -5.96
N ARG A 3 -7.12 -25.22 -6.22
CA ARG A 3 -6.73 -24.32 -7.31
C ARG A 3 -5.34 -23.71 -7.00
N PRO A 4 -4.38 -23.68 -7.94
CA PRO A 4 -3.02 -23.15 -7.70
C PRO A 4 -3.00 -21.76 -7.06
N PHE A 5 -3.96 -20.92 -7.43
CA PHE A 5 -4.13 -19.59 -6.83
C PHE A 5 -4.45 -19.63 -5.33
N TYR A 6 -5.31 -20.54 -4.87
CA TYR A 6 -5.62 -20.69 -3.44
C TYR A 6 -4.39 -21.14 -2.63
N LEU A 7 -3.53 -21.98 -3.23
CA LEU A 7 -2.28 -22.36 -2.59
C LEU A 7 -1.33 -21.17 -2.49
N LEU A 8 -1.30 -20.31 -3.50
CA LEU A 8 -0.51 -19.08 -3.48
C LEU A 8 -0.98 -18.14 -2.37
N THR A 9 -2.29 -17.88 -2.26
CA THR A 9 -2.83 -17.01 -1.21
C THR A 9 -2.51 -17.54 0.18
N LYS A 10 -2.66 -18.85 0.39
CA LYS A 10 -2.36 -19.49 1.68
C LYS A 10 -0.87 -19.39 2.03
N ALA A 11 0.01 -19.61 1.04
CA ALA A 11 1.46 -19.52 1.22
C ALA A 11 1.89 -18.09 1.56
N ILE A 12 1.29 -17.07 0.92
CA ILE A 12 1.54 -15.67 1.25
C ILE A 12 1.13 -15.37 2.70
N GLN A 13 -0.08 -15.78 3.10
CA GLN A 13 -0.62 -15.61 4.45
C GLN A 13 0.18 -16.30 5.55
N SER A 14 0.83 -17.43 5.25
CA SER A 14 1.71 -18.14 6.17
C SER A 14 3.17 -17.70 6.08
N ASN A 15 3.48 -16.71 5.24
CA ASN A 15 4.85 -16.29 4.89
C ASN A 15 5.75 -17.47 4.45
N ASP A 16 5.18 -18.44 3.74
CA ASP A 16 5.91 -19.58 3.18
C ASP A 16 6.55 -19.19 1.85
N VAL A 17 7.72 -18.56 1.97
CA VAL A 17 8.52 -18.06 0.84
C VAL A 17 8.85 -19.15 -0.18
N GLU A 18 9.14 -20.37 0.28
CA GLU A 18 9.56 -21.46 -0.60
C GLU A 18 8.38 -21.98 -1.43
N THR A 19 7.20 -22.15 -0.82
CA THR A 19 5.99 -22.48 -1.56
C THR A 19 5.61 -21.37 -2.54
N VAL A 20 5.76 -20.09 -2.16
CA VAL A 20 5.58 -18.97 -3.10
C VAL A 20 6.53 -19.10 -4.30
N LYS A 21 7.84 -19.27 -4.08
CA LYS A 21 8.83 -19.43 -5.17
C LYS A 21 8.46 -20.57 -6.12
N ASN A 22 8.09 -21.72 -5.57
CA ASN A 22 7.73 -22.91 -6.34
C ASN A 22 6.45 -22.69 -7.17
N LEU A 23 5.45 -21.99 -6.64
CA LEU A 23 4.21 -21.67 -7.36
C LEU A 23 4.46 -20.64 -8.47
N LEU A 24 5.32 -19.64 -8.24
CA LEU A 24 5.67 -18.66 -9.27
C LEU A 24 6.40 -19.29 -10.46
N GLN A 25 7.27 -20.27 -10.23
CA GLN A 25 7.92 -21.03 -11.30
C GLN A 25 6.93 -21.85 -12.15
N GLN A 26 5.76 -22.18 -11.61
CA GLN A 26 4.70 -22.88 -12.33
C GLN A 26 3.82 -21.93 -13.16
N GLY A 27 4.07 -20.62 -13.13
CA GLY A 27 3.32 -19.63 -13.91
C GLY A 27 1.92 -19.37 -13.38
N VAL A 28 1.72 -19.39 -12.06
CA VAL A 28 0.43 -19.01 -11.45
C VAL A 28 0.06 -17.58 -11.83
N GLU A 29 -1.20 -17.37 -12.20
CA GLU A 29 -1.78 -16.05 -12.49
C GLU A 29 -1.74 -15.16 -11.24
N LEU A 30 -1.12 -13.98 -11.36
CA LEU A 30 -0.94 -13.05 -10.24
C LEU A 30 -1.92 -11.88 -10.25
N ASN A 31 -2.67 -11.72 -11.34
CA ASN A 31 -3.58 -10.59 -11.56
C ASN A 31 -4.97 -11.15 -11.88
N PRO A 32 -5.65 -11.78 -10.90
CA PRO A 32 -6.95 -12.41 -11.14
C PRO A 32 -8.01 -11.36 -11.50
N VAL A 33 -9.06 -11.80 -12.20
CA VAL A 33 -10.20 -10.94 -12.59
C VAL A 33 -11.15 -10.57 -11.44
N TRP A 34 -10.94 -11.09 -10.24
CA TRP A 34 -11.72 -10.76 -9.03
C TRP A 34 -10.89 -9.92 -8.08
N ASP A 35 -11.53 -9.39 -7.04
CA ASP A 35 -10.92 -8.46 -6.08
C ASP A 35 -9.85 -9.10 -5.18
N PHE A 36 -8.66 -9.36 -5.73
CA PHE A 36 -7.51 -9.82 -4.97
C PHE A 36 -6.20 -9.44 -5.65
N SER A 37 -5.29 -8.85 -4.88
CA SER A 37 -3.90 -8.63 -5.29
C SER A 37 -2.96 -9.41 -4.35
N PRO A 38 -2.24 -10.44 -4.85
CA PRO A 38 -1.21 -11.12 -4.06
C PRO A 38 -0.14 -10.17 -3.54
N LEU A 39 0.19 -9.14 -4.34
CA LEU A 39 1.15 -8.11 -3.97
C LEU A 39 0.63 -7.22 -2.83
N ALA A 40 -0.64 -6.81 -2.89
CA ALA A 40 -1.25 -6.04 -1.81
C ALA A 40 -1.34 -6.87 -0.52
N ASP A 41 -1.71 -8.15 -0.60
CA ASP A 41 -1.77 -9.04 0.56
C ASP A 41 -0.38 -9.21 1.22
N ALA A 42 0.67 -9.45 0.42
CA ALA A 42 2.05 -9.50 0.93
C ALA A 42 2.51 -8.16 1.53
N THR A 43 2.05 -7.05 0.97
CA THR A 43 2.36 -5.69 1.43
C THR A 43 1.71 -5.38 2.78
N ARG A 44 0.43 -5.72 2.96
CA ARG A 44 -0.29 -5.58 4.23
C ARG A 44 0.34 -6.40 5.35
N GLN A 45 0.93 -7.54 5.01
CA GLN A 45 1.66 -8.39 5.95
C GLN A 45 3.10 -7.92 6.19
N GLY A 46 3.61 -6.96 5.41
CA GLY A 46 4.99 -6.49 5.50
C GLY A 46 6.04 -7.48 5.00
N ASN A 47 5.64 -8.49 4.23
CA ASN A 47 6.52 -9.57 3.76
C ASN A 47 7.34 -9.12 2.55
N LEU A 48 8.39 -8.31 2.79
CA LEU A 48 9.19 -7.68 1.73
C LEU A 48 9.84 -8.66 0.76
N GLU A 49 10.23 -9.86 1.22
CA GLU A 49 10.78 -10.90 0.33
C GLU A 49 9.73 -11.39 -0.67
N ILE A 50 8.51 -11.69 -0.18
CA ILE A 50 7.40 -12.13 -1.01
C ILE A 50 7.00 -11.02 -2.01
N MET A 51 6.96 -9.76 -1.57
CA MET A 51 6.70 -8.63 -2.47
C MET A 51 7.67 -8.62 -3.66
N LYS A 52 8.98 -8.71 -3.38
CA LYS A 52 10.02 -8.72 -4.43
C LYS A 52 9.87 -9.90 -5.38
N LEU A 53 9.49 -11.07 -4.88
CA LEU A 53 9.25 -12.26 -5.70
C LEU A 53 8.05 -12.06 -6.64
N LEU A 54 6.93 -11.54 -6.11
CA LEU A 54 5.72 -11.28 -6.88
C LEU A 54 5.95 -10.23 -7.97
N ILE A 55 6.63 -9.13 -7.64
CA ILE A 55 7.00 -8.08 -8.60
C ILE A 55 7.87 -8.66 -9.72
N LYS A 56 8.91 -9.44 -9.37
CA LYS A 56 9.79 -10.09 -10.35
C LYS A 56 9.04 -11.08 -11.25
N ALA A 57 7.97 -11.70 -10.74
CA ALA A 57 7.12 -12.61 -11.48
C ALA A 57 6.03 -11.92 -12.31
N GLY A 58 5.98 -10.58 -12.33
CA GLY A 58 5.06 -9.80 -13.17
C GLY A 58 3.71 -9.50 -12.51
N ALA A 59 3.63 -9.51 -11.17
CA ALA A 59 2.48 -8.94 -10.48
C ALA A 59 2.28 -7.48 -10.88
N ASP A 60 1.04 -7.09 -11.16
CA ASP A 60 0.72 -5.70 -11.48
C ASP A 60 0.82 -4.84 -10.22
N VAL A 61 1.82 -3.96 -10.21
CA VAL A 61 2.12 -3.05 -9.10
C VAL A 61 1.02 -2.02 -8.88
N ASN A 62 0.24 -1.72 -9.94
CA ASN A 62 -0.80 -0.72 -9.97
C ASN A 62 -2.21 -1.31 -9.92
N LEU A 63 -2.35 -2.61 -9.67
CA LEU A 63 -3.65 -3.27 -9.56
C LEU A 63 -4.49 -2.61 -8.46
N GLN A 64 -5.66 -2.10 -8.84
CA GLN A 64 -6.65 -1.52 -7.93
C GLN A 64 -7.64 -2.60 -7.49
N MET A 65 -7.81 -2.74 -6.17
CA MET A 65 -8.85 -3.59 -5.56
C MET A 65 -10.23 -2.92 -5.63
N GLU A 66 -11.27 -3.55 -5.07
CA GLU A 66 -12.69 -3.12 -5.17
C GLU A 66 -12.90 -1.65 -4.76
N GLU A 67 -12.20 -1.21 -3.71
CA GLU A 67 -12.26 0.18 -3.22
C GLU A 67 -11.31 1.13 -3.96
N GLY A 68 -10.65 0.67 -5.00
CA GLY A 68 -9.66 1.42 -5.77
C GLY A 68 -8.28 1.48 -5.10
N ASP A 69 -8.08 0.77 -3.98
CA ASP A 69 -6.81 0.77 -3.26
C ASP A 69 -5.73 -0.03 -3.99
N THR A 70 -4.49 0.47 -3.95
CA THR A 70 -3.30 -0.22 -4.49
C THR A 70 -2.39 -0.70 -3.36
N ALA A 71 -1.45 -1.59 -3.68
CA ALA A 71 -0.42 -2.00 -2.72
C ALA A 71 0.37 -0.81 -2.15
N LEU A 72 0.60 0.25 -2.95
CA LEU A 72 1.30 1.45 -2.48
C LEU A 72 0.48 2.21 -1.42
N MET A 73 -0.85 2.28 -1.59
CA MET A 73 -1.74 2.88 -0.60
C MET A 73 -1.75 2.06 0.71
N ASP A 74 -1.80 0.72 0.63
CA ASP A 74 -1.69 -0.16 1.80
C ASP A 74 -0.36 0.05 2.54
N ALA A 75 0.77 0.13 1.82
CA ALA A 75 2.09 0.37 2.42
C ALA A 75 2.15 1.74 3.12
N ALA A 76 1.60 2.77 2.48
CA ALA A 76 1.55 4.12 3.03
C ALA A 76 0.61 4.23 4.23
N LEU A 77 -0.52 3.53 4.23
CA LEU A 77 -1.45 3.42 5.36
C LEU A 77 -0.79 2.70 6.56
N ALA A 78 -0.07 1.61 6.30
CA ALA A 78 0.59 0.80 7.31
C ALA A 78 1.85 1.46 7.90
N GLY A 79 2.38 2.51 7.26
CA GLY A 79 3.61 3.17 7.72
C GLY A 79 4.89 2.41 7.36
N ASN A 80 4.83 1.51 6.37
CA ASN A 80 5.97 0.68 5.97
C ASN A 80 6.78 1.35 4.86
N LEU A 81 7.79 2.14 5.24
CA LEU A 81 8.64 2.88 4.30
C LEU A 81 9.40 1.96 3.33
N ASP A 82 9.85 0.78 3.77
CA ASP A 82 10.59 -0.14 2.91
C ASP A 82 9.69 -0.75 1.84
N ALA A 83 8.44 -1.09 2.18
CA ALA A 83 7.43 -1.51 1.22
C ALA A 83 7.13 -0.39 0.21
N VAL A 84 6.97 0.84 0.68
CA VAL A 84 6.77 2.02 -0.18
C VAL A 84 7.92 2.17 -1.19
N LYS A 85 9.18 2.09 -0.74
CA LYS A 85 10.35 2.18 -1.62
C LYS A 85 10.37 1.07 -2.67
N ILE A 86 10.13 -0.18 -2.26
CA ILE A 86 10.08 -1.33 -3.20
C ILE A 86 9.02 -1.10 -4.29
N LEU A 87 7.83 -0.64 -3.92
CA LEU A 87 6.74 -0.42 -4.86
C LEU A 87 7.04 0.76 -5.82
N VAL A 88 7.57 1.87 -5.29
CA VAL A 88 7.99 3.02 -6.11
C VAL A 88 9.12 2.65 -7.08
N GLU A 89 10.14 1.92 -6.62
CA GLU A 89 11.22 1.40 -7.46
C GLU A 89 10.71 0.43 -8.54
N ALA A 90 9.62 -0.29 -8.25
CA ALA A 90 8.94 -1.17 -9.19
C ALA A 90 7.98 -0.45 -10.16
N GLY A 91 7.88 0.89 -10.09
CA GLY A 91 7.06 1.70 -11.00
C GLY A 91 5.61 1.89 -10.56
N ALA A 92 5.32 1.82 -9.25
CA ALA A 92 4.02 2.19 -8.72
C ALA A 92 3.67 3.65 -9.08
N ASP A 93 2.46 3.88 -9.59
CA ASP A 93 1.94 5.22 -9.81
C ASP A 93 1.43 5.82 -8.49
N VAL A 94 2.21 6.77 -7.98
CA VAL A 94 1.95 7.47 -6.72
C VAL A 94 0.71 8.38 -6.75
N ASN A 95 0.14 8.63 -7.94
CA ASN A 95 -0.99 9.52 -8.16
C ASN A 95 -2.33 8.77 -8.35
N LEU A 96 -2.32 7.43 -8.38
CA LEU A 96 -3.56 6.66 -8.41
C LEU A 96 -4.42 7.04 -7.20
N LYS A 97 -5.73 7.15 -7.45
CA LYS A 97 -6.72 7.50 -6.44
C LYS A 97 -7.68 6.35 -6.26
N ASN A 98 -7.99 6.04 -5.00
CA ASN A 98 -9.04 5.11 -4.65
C ASN A 98 -10.43 5.75 -4.83
N CYS A 99 -11.50 5.00 -4.54
CA CYS A 99 -12.88 5.47 -4.66
C CYS A 99 -13.21 6.68 -3.76
N SER A 100 -12.43 6.89 -2.69
CA SER A 100 -12.54 8.07 -1.80
C SER A 100 -11.75 9.29 -2.31
N GLY A 101 -11.08 9.17 -3.46
CA GLY A 101 -10.22 10.22 -4.01
C GLY A 101 -8.86 10.34 -3.31
N GLU A 102 -8.51 9.38 -2.46
CA GLU A 102 -7.27 9.35 -1.68
C GLU A 102 -6.17 8.61 -2.45
N HIS A 103 -4.94 9.07 -2.31
CA HIS A 103 -3.73 8.47 -2.87
C HIS A 103 -2.72 8.17 -1.76
N ALA A 104 -1.61 7.52 -2.07
CA ALA A 104 -0.64 7.06 -1.07
C ALA A 104 -0.10 8.20 -0.18
N LEU A 105 0.13 9.40 -0.74
CA LEU A 105 0.55 10.58 0.02
C LEU A 105 -0.49 11.01 1.08
N SER A 106 -1.78 11.02 0.73
CA SER A 106 -2.84 11.37 1.69
C SER A 106 -3.01 10.30 2.78
N MET A 107 -2.83 9.02 2.44
CA MET A 107 -2.83 7.93 3.43
C MET A 107 -1.71 8.12 4.47
N ALA A 108 -0.49 8.41 4.02
CA ALA A 108 0.64 8.69 4.90
C ALA A 108 0.36 9.91 5.80
N ALA A 109 -0.19 10.99 5.24
CA ALA A 109 -0.53 12.19 6.00
C ALA A 109 -1.58 11.92 7.09
N TYR A 110 -2.71 11.29 6.75
CA TYR A 110 -3.80 11.02 7.70
C TYR A 110 -3.38 10.14 8.87
N ASN A 111 -2.42 9.24 8.64
CA ASN A 111 -1.89 8.34 9.66
C ASN A 111 -0.66 8.90 10.39
N ALA A 112 -0.13 10.05 9.94
CA ALA A 112 1.10 10.70 10.42
C ALA A 112 2.38 9.89 10.22
N HIS A 113 2.47 9.21 9.08
CA HIS A 113 3.70 8.58 8.61
C HIS A 113 4.54 9.62 7.86
N GLU A 114 5.12 10.56 8.60
CA GLU A 114 5.79 11.74 8.03
C GLU A 114 6.96 11.37 7.10
N GLU A 115 7.72 10.31 7.42
CA GLU A 115 8.83 9.85 6.57
C GLU A 115 8.33 9.41 5.18
N ILE A 116 7.22 8.69 5.12
CA ILE A 116 6.60 8.26 3.86
C ILE A 116 6.01 9.47 3.14
N PHE A 117 5.40 10.39 3.88
CA PHE A 117 4.86 11.62 3.31
C PHE A 117 5.95 12.40 2.56
N TYR A 118 7.08 12.68 3.21
CA TYR A 118 8.18 13.42 2.59
C TYR A 118 8.90 12.64 1.50
N TYR A 119 8.89 11.29 1.57
CA TYR A 119 9.41 10.46 0.48
C TYR A 119 8.54 10.53 -0.78
N LEU A 120 7.21 10.50 -0.63
CA LEU A 120 6.27 10.50 -1.75
C LEU A 120 5.95 11.90 -2.29
N GLU A 121 5.99 12.94 -1.45
CA GLU A 121 5.69 14.33 -1.83
C GLU A 121 6.37 14.76 -3.15
N PRO A 122 7.70 14.61 -3.33
CA PRO A 122 8.37 15.04 -4.55
C PRO A 122 7.99 14.22 -5.80
N LEU A 123 7.36 13.06 -5.63
CA LEU A 123 6.97 12.16 -6.72
C LEU A 123 5.55 12.44 -7.23
N THR A 124 4.72 13.17 -6.48
CA THR A 124 3.33 13.46 -6.84
C THR A 124 3.16 14.64 -7.80
N ILE A 125 2.14 14.58 -8.66
CA ILE A 125 1.73 15.65 -9.57
C ILE A 125 0.24 15.94 -9.30
N PRO A 126 -0.18 17.21 -9.05
CA PRO A 126 0.52 18.43 -9.42
C PRO A 126 1.25 19.15 -8.28
N LYS A 127 2.40 19.76 -8.62
CA LYS A 127 3.22 20.64 -7.75
C LYS A 127 2.45 21.84 -7.14
N TRP A 128 1.24 22.12 -7.61
CA TRP A 128 0.40 23.22 -7.13
C TRP A 128 -0.65 22.80 -6.10
N GLU A 129 -0.92 21.50 -5.92
CA GLU A 129 -1.59 21.01 -4.71
C GLU A 129 -0.53 20.92 -3.62
N PRO A 130 -0.52 21.81 -2.62
CA PRO A 130 0.52 21.77 -1.62
C PRO A 130 0.29 20.49 -0.80
N GLY A 131 1.29 19.62 -0.71
CA GLY A 131 1.32 18.57 0.33
C GLY A 131 0.99 19.16 1.71
N ALA A 132 1.32 20.44 1.93
CA ALA A 132 0.91 21.23 3.08
C ALA A 132 -0.61 21.30 3.35
N LYS A 133 -1.49 21.30 2.33
CA LYS A 133 -2.95 21.25 2.53
C LYS A 133 -3.38 19.89 3.05
N ILE A 134 -2.91 18.82 2.43
CA ILE A 134 -3.16 17.42 2.85
C ILE A 134 -2.67 17.22 4.29
N LEU A 135 -1.44 17.65 4.58
CA LEU A 135 -0.85 17.57 5.92
C LEU A 135 -1.61 18.43 6.95
N ALA A 136 -2.06 19.63 6.57
CA ALA A 136 -2.87 20.49 7.44
C ALA A 136 -4.25 19.88 7.75
N GLU A 137 -4.93 19.30 6.76
CA GLU A 137 -6.20 18.60 6.94
C GLU A 137 -6.04 17.36 7.82
N ALA A 138 -4.98 16.58 7.61
CA ALA A 138 -4.64 15.45 8.47
C ALA A 138 -4.41 15.86 9.94
N LYS A 139 -3.63 16.92 10.17
CA LYS A 139 -3.38 17.48 11.51
C LYS A 139 -4.67 18.00 12.16
N ARG A 140 -5.59 18.59 11.39
CA ARG A 140 -6.91 19.03 11.89
C ARG A 140 -7.80 17.85 12.30
N ARG A 141 -7.85 16.77 11.51
CA ARG A 141 -8.63 15.56 11.84
C ARG A 141 -8.18 14.91 13.15
N LYS A 142 -6.87 14.86 13.44
CA LYS A 142 -6.35 14.36 14.74
C LYS A 142 -6.78 15.22 15.93
N LYS A 143 -6.78 16.55 15.80
CA LYS A 143 -7.23 17.47 16.88
C LYS A 143 -8.73 17.34 17.18
N SER A 144 -9.53 16.80 16.26
CA SER A 144 -10.99 16.70 16.40
C SER A 144 -11.49 15.48 17.20
N ARG A 145 -10.63 14.54 17.61
CA ARG A 145 -11.05 13.35 18.39
C ARG A 145 -10.27 13.21 19.70
N ASN A 146 -10.96 13.42 20.83
CA ASN A 146 -10.69 12.65 22.05
C ASN A 146 -12.00 12.10 22.65
N VAL A 147 -11.91 11.00 23.41
CA VAL A 147 -13.05 10.26 24.00
C VAL A 147 -13.75 11.00 25.16
N LYS A 148 -13.30 12.22 25.51
CA LYS A 148 -13.87 13.01 26.61
C LYS A 148 -14.32 14.43 26.21
N GLY A 149 -14.17 14.83 24.95
CA GLY A 149 -14.48 16.19 24.47
C GLY A 149 -13.63 17.31 25.09
N VAL A 150 -12.43 17.04 25.63
CA VAL A 150 -11.60 18.05 26.34
C VAL A 150 -10.32 18.38 25.58
N TRP A 151 -10.04 19.67 25.39
CA TRP A 151 -8.81 20.16 24.76
C TRP A 151 -7.58 19.91 25.63
N VAL A 152 -6.54 19.28 25.08
CA VAL A 152 -5.18 19.38 25.59
C VAL A 152 -4.27 19.80 24.44
N ASP A 153 -3.73 20.99 24.55
CA ASP A 153 -2.67 21.51 23.70
C ASP A 153 -1.35 20.92 24.19
N THR A 154 -0.69 20.11 23.37
CA THR A 154 0.70 19.71 23.60
C THR A 154 1.56 20.43 22.57
N SER A 155 1.74 21.73 22.82
CA SER A 155 2.93 22.46 22.39
C SER A 155 4.13 21.99 23.19
#